data_AF-A0A6J6D8V4-F1
#
_entry.id   AF-A0A6J6D8V4-F1
#
_cell.length_a   1.000
_cell.length_b   1.000
_cell.length_c   1.000
_cell.angle_alpha   90.00
_cell.angle_beta   90.00
_cell.angle_gamma   90.00
#
_symmetry.space_group_name_H-M   'P 1'
#
loop_
_entity.id
_entity.type
_entity.pdbx_description
1 polymer ?
#
loop_
_entity_poly.entity_id
_entity_poly.type
_entity_poly.pdbx_seq_one_letter_code
_entity_poly.pdbx_strand_id
1 'polypeptide(L)'
;MLVIQEGRKDNATARMSGRSPENRLVHFELPVGAEPPRPGDMVTVKITDAAPYHLLADNLTDLNIRRTIAGDAWDRAEAASCAVPSASTGDSAKTKSSVSLGLPTVGLSAAGKASH
;
A
#
# COMPACT_ATOMS: atom_id res chain seq x y z
N MET A 1 -5.41 -14.52 1.22
CA MET A 1 -4.23 -13.65 0.97
C MET A 1 -4.50 -12.31 1.61
N LEU A 2 -3.58 -11.78 2.43
CA LEU A 2 -3.74 -10.46 3.03
C LEU A 2 -3.64 -9.37 1.95
N VAL A 3 -4.51 -8.36 2.02
CA VAL A 3 -4.53 -7.21 1.11
C VAL A 3 -4.35 -5.94 1.92
N ILE A 4 -3.68 -4.93 1.36
CA ILE A 4 -3.63 -3.59 1.97
C ILE A 4 -5.03 -3.00 2.09
N GLN A 5 -5.38 -2.53 3.27
CA GLN A 5 -6.53 -1.66 3.50
C GLN A 5 -5.99 -0.28 3.83
N GLU A 6 -5.65 0.50 2.80
CA GLU A 6 -5.26 1.90 2.97
C GLU A 6 -6.53 2.75 3.18
N GLY A 7 -6.98 2.82 4.43
CA GLY A 7 -8.08 3.68 4.85
C GLY A 7 -7.81 4.23 6.24
N ARG A 8 -7.83 5.56 6.38
CA ARG A 8 -7.61 6.36 7.60
C ARG A 8 -8.59 6.05 8.77
N LYS A 9 -9.25 4.89 8.81
CA LYS A 9 -10.40 4.64 9.70
C LYS A 9 -10.39 3.29 10.43
N ASP A 10 -9.24 2.62 10.62
CA ASP A 10 -9.22 1.30 11.30
C ASP A 10 -8.54 1.30 12.68
N ASN A 11 -8.31 2.48 13.28
CA ASN A 11 -7.68 2.59 14.62
C ASN A 11 -8.61 2.19 15.79
N ALA A 12 -9.83 1.72 15.54
CA ALA A 12 -10.78 1.40 16.61
C ALA A 12 -10.90 -0.11 16.90
N THR A 13 -10.43 -1.01 16.04
CA THR A 13 -10.71 -2.46 16.22
C THR A 13 -9.62 -3.42 15.73
N ALA A 14 -8.48 -2.93 15.22
CA ALA A 14 -7.37 -3.79 14.75
C ALA A 14 -7.79 -4.92 13.77
N ARG A 15 -8.93 -4.75 13.09
CA ARG A 15 -9.45 -5.72 12.11
C ARG A 15 -8.65 -5.62 10.84
N MET A 16 -8.14 -6.76 10.39
CA MET A 16 -7.47 -6.89 9.11
C MET A 16 -8.37 -7.55 8.09
N SER A 17 -8.03 -7.35 6.82
CA SER A 17 -8.80 -7.88 5.69
C SER A 17 -7.93 -8.62 4.69
N GLY A 18 -8.49 -9.69 4.15
CA GLY A 18 -7.87 -10.48 3.08
C GLY A 18 -8.90 -10.97 2.07
N ARG A 19 -8.41 -11.54 0.97
CA ARG A 19 -9.23 -12.22 -0.02
C ARG A 19 -9.13 -13.74 0.15
N SER A 20 -10.27 -14.42 0.14
CA SER A 20 -10.32 -15.87 0.09
C SER A 20 -9.94 -16.39 -1.32
N PRO A 21 -9.68 -17.69 -1.49
CA PRO A 21 -9.42 -18.27 -2.82
C PRO A 21 -10.58 -18.07 -3.80
N GLU A 22 -11.82 -17.97 -3.31
CA GLU A 22 -12.99 -17.63 -4.12
C GLU A 22 -13.19 -16.12 -4.33
N ASN A 23 -12.17 -15.31 -4.02
CA ASN A 23 -12.16 -13.85 -4.17
C ASN A 23 -13.19 -13.09 -3.30
N ARG A 24 -13.64 -13.69 -2.19
CA ARG A 24 -14.49 -13.01 -1.21
C ARG A 24 -13.66 -12.22 -0.21
N LEU A 25 -14.20 -11.10 0.26
CA LEU A 25 -13.57 -10.30 1.31
C LEU A 25 -13.76 -10.99 2.66
N VAL A 26 -12.69 -11.14 3.43
CA VAL A 26 -12.69 -11.76 4.75
C VAL A 26 -12.13 -10.76 5.76
N HIS A 27 -12.89 -10.47 6.82
CA HIS A 27 -12.43 -9.70 7.96
C HIS A 27 -12.03 -10.64 9.10
N PHE A 28 -10.88 -10.38 9.71
CA PHE A 28 -10.39 -11.17 10.83
C PHE A 28 -9.58 -10.30 11.79
N GLU A 29 -9.41 -10.80 13.00
CA GLU A 29 -8.63 -10.16 14.07
C GLU A 29 -7.38 -10.98 14.39
N LEU A 30 -6.35 -10.32 14.92
CA LEU A 30 -5.17 -11.00 15.45
C LEU A 30 -5.25 -11.13 16.96
N PRO A 31 -4.72 -12.23 17.52
CA PRO A 31 -4.42 -12.31 18.95
C PRO A 31 -3.50 -11.16 19.38
N VAL A 32 -3.72 -10.67 20.61
CA VAL A 32 -2.85 -9.66 21.21
C VAL A 32 -1.42 -10.19 21.29
N GLY A 33 -0.45 -9.44 20.77
CA GLY A 33 0.97 -9.81 20.74
C GLY A 33 1.38 -10.71 19.58
N ALA A 34 0.47 -11.06 18.66
CA ALA A 34 0.84 -11.71 17.41
C ALA A 34 1.50 -10.71 16.45
N GLU A 35 2.55 -11.15 15.76
CA GLU A 35 3.19 -10.36 14.72
C GLU A 35 2.25 -10.18 13.52
N PRO A 36 2.01 -8.94 13.05
CA PRO A 36 1.10 -8.73 11.94
C PRO A 36 1.62 -9.36 10.62
N PRO A 37 0.74 -10.04 9.85
CA PRO A 37 1.07 -10.51 8.52
C PRO A 37 1.28 -9.31 7.60
N ARG A 38 2.18 -9.47 6.62
CA ARG A 38 2.44 -8.44 5.62
C ARG A 38 1.45 -8.58 4.47
N PRO A 39 1.15 -7.49 3.74
CA PRO A 39 0.38 -7.58 2.51
C PRO A 39 0.97 -8.64 1.56
N GLY A 40 0.15 -9.58 1.11
CA GLY A 40 0.59 -10.71 0.29
C GLY A 40 0.91 -12.00 1.05
N ASP A 41 1.07 -11.97 2.38
CA ASP A 41 1.17 -13.19 3.18
C ASP A 41 -0.15 -14.00 3.12
N MET A 42 -0.05 -15.32 3.31
CA MET A 42 -1.23 -16.18 3.38
C MET A 42 -1.64 -16.36 4.84
N VAL A 43 -2.88 -16.02 5.15
CA VAL A 43 -3.49 -16.24 6.47
C VAL A 43 -4.58 -17.29 6.32
N THR A 44 -4.50 -18.34 7.14
CA THR A 44 -5.54 -19.34 7.31
C THR A 44 -6.31 -19.00 8.57
N VAL A 45 -7.62 -18.83 8.44
CA VAL A 45 -8.54 -18.51 9.54
C VAL A 45 -9.79 -19.39 9.43
N LYS A 46 -10.47 -19.58 10.56
CA LYS A 46 -11.78 -20.22 10.59
C LYS A 46 -12.89 -19.18 10.44
N ILE A 47 -13.73 -19.34 9.42
CA ILE A 47 -14.89 -18.47 9.20
C ILE A 47 -15.92 -18.72 10.29
N THR A 48 -16.36 -17.66 10.95
CA THR A 48 -17.37 -17.67 12.02
C THR A 48 -18.74 -17.23 11.52
N ASP A 49 -18.79 -16.32 10.54
CA ASP A 49 -20.04 -15.83 9.95
C ASP A 49 -19.87 -15.44 8.48
N ALA A 50 -20.98 -15.44 7.74
CA ALA A 50 -21.03 -15.17 6.31
C ALA A 50 -22.13 -14.18 5.95
N ALA A 51 -21.73 -12.97 5.57
CA ALA A 51 -22.61 -11.96 4.98
C ALA A 51 -22.65 -12.08 3.44
N PRO A 52 -23.61 -11.41 2.77
CA PRO A 52 -23.72 -11.45 1.31
C PRO A 52 -22.44 -11.05 0.56
N TYR A 53 -21.67 -10.11 1.12
CA TYR A 53 -20.50 -9.51 0.46
C TYR A 53 -19.17 -9.73 1.18
N HIS A 54 -19.19 -10.26 2.40
CA HIS A 54 -17.99 -10.50 3.19
C HIS A 54 -18.14 -11.69 4.12
N LEU A 55 -17.01 -12.20 4.58
CA LEU A 55 -16.90 -13.23 5.60
C LEU A 55 -16.29 -12.63 6.86
N LEU A 56 -16.70 -13.14 8.02
CA LEU A 56 -16.12 -12.80 9.31
C LEU A 56 -15.39 -14.02 9.87
N ALA A 57 -14.24 -13.78 10.46
CA ALA A 57 -13.43 -14.76 11.16
C ALA A 57 -12.95 -14.16 12.48
N ASP A 58 -13.83 -14.21 13.49
CA ASP A 58 -13.58 -13.62 14.82
C ASP A 58 -12.93 -14.61 15.80
N ASN A 59 -12.59 -15.83 15.34
CA ASN A 59 -11.90 -16.82 16.16
C ASN A 59 -10.38 -16.56 16.15
N LEU A 60 -9.86 -16.17 17.31
CA LEU A 60 -8.44 -15.83 17.52
C LEU A 60 -7.53 -17.07 17.68
N THR A 61 -8.08 -18.25 17.94
CA THR A 61 -7.32 -19.46 18.27
C THR A 61 -6.86 -20.23 17.04
N ASP A 62 -7.66 -20.19 15.96
CA ASP A 62 -7.45 -20.96 14.73
C ASP A 62 -6.80 -20.10 13.62
N LEU A 63 -5.73 -19.38 13.94
CA LEU A 63 -5.03 -18.48 13.01
C LEU A 63 -3.61 -19.00 12.70
N ASN A 64 -3.34 -19.22 11.41
CA ASN A 64 -2.00 -19.59 10.93
C ASN A 64 -1.54 -18.62 9.84
N ILE A 65 -0.34 -18.06 10.01
CA ILE A 65 0.27 -17.12 9.08
C ILE A 65 1.42 -17.82 8.35
N ARG A 66 1.36 -17.84 7.02
CA ARG A 66 2.46 -18.27 6.16
C ARG A 66 3.04 -17.07 5.41
N ARG A 67 4.33 -16.81 5.64
CA ARG A 67 5.10 -15.82 4.89
C ARG A 67 5.19 -16.21 3.41
N THR A 68 5.10 -15.24 2.51
CA THR A 68 5.19 -15.48 1.06
C THR A 68 6.17 -14.56 0.37
N ILE A 69 6.58 -14.95 -0.85
CA ILE A 69 7.39 -14.13 -1.75
C ILE A 69 6.74 -12.78 -2.08
N ALA A 70 5.40 -12.73 -2.09
CA ALA A 70 4.67 -11.50 -2.36
C ALA A 70 4.77 -10.54 -1.16
N GLY A 71 4.71 -11.08 0.06
CA GLY A 71 4.99 -10.32 1.29
C GLY A 71 6.41 -9.79 1.32
N ASP A 72 7.40 -10.62 0.95
CA ASP A 72 8.81 -10.19 0.90
C ASP A 72 9.08 -9.13 -0.19
N ALA A 73 8.34 -9.21 -1.31
CA ALA A 73 8.39 -8.18 -2.35
C ALA A 73 7.77 -6.86 -1.88
N TRP A 74 6.66 -6.93 -1.12
CA TRP A 74 6.02 -5.76 -0.53
C TRP A 74 6.95 -5.07 0.48
N ASP A 75 7.57 -5.81 1.40
CA ASP A 75 8.53 -5.24 2.37
C ASP A 75 9.69 -4.51 1.68
N ARG A 76 10.25 -5.11 0.62
CA ARG A 76 11.32 -4.47 -0.17
C ARG A 76 10.85 -3.21 -0.87
N ALA A 77 9.63 -3.20 -1.40
CA ALA A 77 9.05 -2.03 -2.05
C ALA A 77 8.80 -0.89 -1.04
N GLU A 78 8.33 -1.22 0.16
CA GLU A 78 8.12 -0.26 1.24
C GLU A 78 9.44 0.37 1.69
N ALA A 79 10.47 -0.46 1.93
CA ALA A 79 11.80 0.01 2.28
C ALA A 79 12.43 0.90 1.18
N ALA A 80 12.24 0.54 -0.10
CA ALA A 80 12.72 1.34 -1.23
C ALA A 80 11.97 2.67 -1.37
N SER A 81 10.68 2.73 -1.00
CA SER A 81 9.88 3.96 -1.06
C SER A 81 10.30 4.98 -0.01
N CYS A 82 10.77 4.52 1.16
CA CYS A 82 11.36 5.38 2.19
C CYS A 82 12.83 5.73 1.95
N ALA A 83 13.50 5.07 0.99
CA ALA A 83 14.88 5.39 0.66
C ALA A 83 14.95 6.71 -0.10
N VAL A 84 15.63 7.70 0.49
CA VAL A 84 16.03 8.91 -0.26
C VAL A 84 17.08 8.50 -1.29
N PRO A 85 17.01 8.97 -2.56
CA PRO A 85 18.03 8.66 -3.54
C PRO A 85 19.35 9.26 -3.08
N SER A 86 20.24 8.43 -2.54
CA SER A 86 21.64 8.80 -2.35
C SER A 86 22.22 9.00 -3.74
N ALA A 87 22.53 10.25 -4.10
CA ALA A 87 23.18 10.58 -5.35
C ALA A 87 24.41 9.67 -5.51
N SER A 88 24.37 8.76 -6.47
CA SER A 88 25.55 7.98 -6.84
C SER A 88 26.62 8.97 -7.29
N THR A 89 27.75 8.97 -6.60
CA THR A 89 28.95 9.69 -7.04
C THR A 89 29.56 8.88 -8.17
N GLY A 90 28.97 9.05 -9.36
CA GLY A 90 29.47 8.52 -10.63
C GLY A 90 29.46 9.65 -11.63
N ASP A 91 30.65 10.05 -12.06
CA ASP A 91 30.90 11.15 -12.99
C ASP A 91 30.17 10.94 -14.32
N SER A 92 29.06 11.64 -14.51
CA SER A 92 28.44 11.94 -15.80
C SER A 92 27.43 13.07 -15.63
N ALA A 93 27.89 14.28 -15.94
CA ALA A 93 27.13 15.43 -16.43
C ALA A 93 25.65 15.54 -15.98
N LYS A 94 25.48 16.07 -14.76
CA LYS A 94 24.44 17.02 -14.31
C LYS A 94 23.44 17.48 -15.37
N THR A 95 22.41 16.68 -15.63
CA THR A 95 21.07 17.21 -15.94
C THR A 95 20.18 16.77 -14.80
N LYS A 96 19.85 17.70 -13.89
CA LYS A 96 18.78 17.49 -12.93
C LYS A 96 17.53 17.16 -13.76
N SER A 97 17.10 15.91 -13.78
CA SER A 97 15.87 15.51 -14.44
C SER A 97 14.70 16.05 -13.61
N SER A 98 14.41 17.34 -13.76
CA SER A 98 13.16 17.92 -13.27
C SER A 98 12.03 17.18 -13.97
N VAL A 99 11.24 16.43 -13.21
CA VAL A 99 10.00 15.84 -13.73
C VAL A 99 9.02 17.00 -13.88
N SER A 100 8.91 17.51 -15.11
CA SER A 100 7.90 18.49 -15.49
C SER A 100 6.55 17.77 -15.56
N LEU A 101 5.67 18.01 -14.58
CA LEU A 101 4.31 17.47 -14.55
C LEU A 101 3.33 18.27 -15.44
N GLY A 102 3.83 18.92 -16.49
CA GLY A 102 2.98 19.56 -17.50
C GLY A 102 2.01 20.60 -16.94
N LEU A 103 2.44 21.40 -15.96
CA LEU A 103 1.62 22.50 -15.44
C LEU A 103 1.38 23.52 -16.58
N PRO A 104 0.13 23.78 -17.00
CA PRO A 104 -0.14 24.81 -18.00
C PRO A 104 0.25 26.18 -17.42
N THR A 105 1.12 26.90 -18.13
CA THR A 105 1.53 28.25 -17.73
C THR A 105 0.40 29.24 -18.02
N VAL A 106 -0.32 29.65 -16.98
CA VAL A 106 -1.32 30.70 -17.07
C VAL A 106 -0.61 32.07 -17.17
N GLY A 107 -0.75 32.71 -18.33
CA GLY A 107 -0.79 34.17 -18.51
C GLY A 107 0.49 34.99 -18.23
N LEU A 108 1.35 35.13 -19.24
CA LEU A 108 2.12 36.37 -19.41
C LEU A 108 1.42 37.18 -20.49
N SER A 109 0.76 38.28 -20.10
CA SER A 109 0.14 39.22 -21.02
C SER A 109 1.22 39.83 -21.91
N ALA A 110 1.11 39.69 -23.23
CA ALA A 110 2.04 40.30 -24.17
C ALA A 110 1.98 41.84 -24.03
N ALA A 111 3.04 42.41 -23.47
CA ALA A 111 3.23 43.86 -23.45
C ALA A 111 3.41 44.35 -24.90
N GLY A 112 2.47 45.19 -25.34
CA GLY A 112 2.49 45.80 -26.67
C GLY A 112 3.73 46.66 -26.91
N LYS A 113 4.19 46.67 -28.16
CA LYS A 113 5.01 47.75 -28.70
C LYS A 113 4.34 48.29 -29.96
N ALA A 114 3.79 49.49 -29.84
CA ALA A 114 3.62 50.41 -30.96
C ALA A 114 4.97 51.06 -31.23
N SER A 115 5.36 51.22 -32.51
CA SER A 115 6.34 52.23 -32.90
C SER A 115 6.32 52.49 -34.41
N HIS A 116 6.13 53.79 -34.71
CA HIS A 116 6.60 54.64 -35.82
C HIS A 116 6.71 54.12 -37.26
#